data_AF-A0A7C7PMB4-F1
#
_entry.id   AF-A0A7C7PMB4-F1
#
_cell.length_a   1.000
_cell.length_b   1.000
_cell.length_c   1.000
_cell.angle_alpha   90.00
_cell.angle_beta   90.00
_cell.angle_gamma   90.00
#
_symmetry.space_group_name_H-M   'P 1'
#
loop_
_entity.id
_entity.type
_entity.pdbx_description
1 polymer ?
#
loop_
_entity_poly.entity_id
_entity_poly.type
_entity_poly.pdbx_seq_one_letter_code
_entity_poly.pdbx_strand_id
1 'polypeptide(L)'
;VMMIALLVVYLWASYRAEIKGGNDADTGLEAIEEAGAAPRSTWLALVLVIGGIVALAAGSELLVRGALQIARAAGVSESVIGLTLVAFGTSLPELATAIVAAIRGHTEVALGNVLGSNIFNLLLILGSLLILTPVAVSPEVLGFDIWILAAATLIAVPVMLIGKRMGRVSGAVFIALYVAFIWIQFEPQKPAVAESLESESSNRQALSLASPG
;
A
#
# COMPACT_ATOMS: atom_id res chain seq x y z
N VAL A 1 -13.14 15.38 2.13
CA VAL A 1 -14.29 15.21 3.05
C VAL A 1 -15.10 13.94 2.74
N MET A 2 -15.60 13.75 1.51
CA MET A 2 -16.37 12.56 1.13
C MET A 2 -15.66 11.23 1.41
N MET A 3 -14.36 11.11 1.08
CA MET A 3 -13.57 9.89 1.31
C MET A 3 -13.46 9.53 2.81
N ILE A 4 -13.30 10.54 3.68
CA ILE A 4 -13.26 10.33 5.13
C ILE A 4 -14.62 9.88 5.66
N ALA A 5 -15.71 10.46 5.15
CA ALA A 5 -17.06 10.00 5.51
C ALA A 5 -17.29 8.54 5.08
N LEU A 6 -16.83 8.17 3.88
CA LEU A 6 -16.88 6.78 3.41
C LEU A 6 -16.05 5.84 4.28
N LEU A 7 -14.87 6.26 4.77
CA LEU A 7 -14.08 5.46 5.72
C LEU A 7 -14.86 5.19 7.00
N VAL A 8 -15.50 6.21 7.58
CA VAL A 8 -16.29 6.06 8.81
C VAL A 8 -17.45 5.10 8.58
N VAL A 9 -18.16 5.23 7.45
CA VAL A 9 -19.25 4.32 7.08
C VAL A 9 -18.73 2.89 6.89
N TYR A 10 -17.60 2.72 6.19
CA TYR A 10 -16.97 1.42 5.98
C TYR A 10 -16.58 0.75 7.30
N LEU A 11 -15.87 1.46 8.19
CA LEU A 11 -15.47 0.92 9.49
C LEU A 11 -16.69 0.55 10.34
N TRP A 12 -17.71 1.41 10.34
CA TRP A 12 -18.96 1.15 11.07
C TRP A 12 -19.72 -0.05 10.51
N ALA A 13 -19.81 -0.17 9.19
CA ALA A 13 -20.47 -1.28 8.53
C ALA A 13 -19.72 -2.59 8.76
N SER A 14 -18.38 -2.58 8.67
CA SER A 14 -17.53 -3.73 8.96
C SER A 14 -17.70 -4.20 10.40
N TYR A 15 -17.61 -3.27 11.36
CA TYR A 15 -17.81 -3.57 12.78
C TYR A 15 -19.22 -4.14 13.07
N ARG A 16 -20.26 -3.56 12.44
CA ARG A 16 -21.64 -4.05 12.55
C ARG A 16 -21.84 -5.44 11.95
N ALA A 17 -21.20 -5.71 10.81
CA ALA A 17 -21.29 -7.00 10.13
C ALA A 17 -20.66 -8.10 10.99
N GLU A 18 -19.51 -7.81 11.59
CA GLU A 18 -18.77 -8.76 12.43
C GLU A 18 -19.50 -9.06 13.74
N ILE A 19 -20.10 -8.06 14.39
CA ILE A 19 -20.93 -8.28 15.59
C ILE A 19 -22.20 -9.10 15.28
N LYS A 20 -22.79 -8.92 14.09
CA LYS A 20 -23.98 -9.67 13.69
C LYS A 20 -23.66 -11.09 13.21
N GLY A 21 -22.47 -11.31 12.66
CA GLY A 21 -22.00 -12.57 12.10
C GLY A 21 -21.41 -13.53 13.13
N GLY A 22 -21.85 -13.49 14.39
CA GLY A 22 -21.25 -14.16 15.55
C GLY A 22 -21.04 -15.68 15.49
N ASN A 23 -21.22 -16.32 14.33
CA ASN A 23 -20.93 -17.72 14.06
C ASN A 23 -19.51 -17.96 13.49
N ASP A 24 -18.85 -16.94 12.91
CA ASP A 24 -17.48 -17.05 12.35
C ASP A 24 -16.39 -16.65 13.37
N ALA A 25 -16.77 -15.94 14.44
CA ALA A 25 -15.87 -15.59 15.54
C ALA A 25 -15.42 -16.82 16.33
N ASP A 26 -16.29 -17.84 16.44
CA ASP A 26 -15.94 -19.14 17.05
C ASP A 26 -14.85 -19.85 16.23
N THR A 27 -14.88 -19.80 14.91
CA THR A 27 -13.85 -20.41 14.04
C THR A 27 -12.48 -19.72 14.18
N GLY A 28 -12.47 -18.40 14.37
CA GLY A 28 -11.25 -17.63 14.62
C GLY A 28 -10.66 -17.88 16.01
N LEU A 29 -11.53 -17.96 17.03
CA LEU A 29 -11.14 -18.33 18.39
C LEU A 29 -10.62 -19.77 18.45
N GLU A 30 -11.31 -20.72 17.82
CA GLU A 30 -10.89 -22.13 17.71
C GLU A 30 -9.54 -22.25 17.01
N ALA A 31 -9.28 -21.53 15.91
CA ALA A 31 -7.98 -21.54 15.22
C ALA A 31 -6.84 -20.93 16.06
N ILE A 32 -7.13 -19.93 16.90
CA ILE A 32 -6.16 -19.33 17.82
C ILE A 32 -5.89 -20.25 19.04
N GLU A 33 -6.92 -20.97 19.48
CA GLU A 33 -6.85 -21.96 20.58
C GLU A 33 -6.08 -23.23 20.13
N GLU A 34 -6.32 -23.70 18.90
CA GLU A 34 -5.63 -24.82 18.27
C GLU A 34 -4.15 -24.51 17.99
N ALA A 35 -3.82 -23.24 17.72
CA ALA A 35 -2.45 -22.75 17.61
C ALA A 35 -1.73 -22.59 18.97
N GLY A 36 -2.41 -22.81 20.10
CA GLY A 36 -1.84 -22.70 21.45
C GLY A 36 -1.30 -21.31 21.80
N ALA A 37 -1.70 -20.28 21.04
CA ALA A 37 -1.01 -18.98 21.00
C ALA A 37 -1.82 -17.82 21.62
N ALA A 38 -3.07 -18.03 22.04
CA ALA A 38 -3.82 -16.99 22.74
C ALA A 38 -3.19 -16.69 24.12
N PRO A 39 -2.72 -15.46 24.36
CA PRO A 39 -2.33 -15.06 25.71
C PRO A 39 -3.55 -15.14 26.62
N ARG A 40 -3.45 -15.91 27.72
CA ARG A 40 -4.53 -16.00 28.73
C ARG A 40 -4.92 -14.65 29.36
N SER A 41 -4.08 -13.62 29.18
CA SER A 41 -4.28 -12.28 29.70
C SER A 41 -4.42 -11.26 28.57
N THR A 42 -5.53 -10.52 28.57
CA THR A 42 -5.79 -9.41 27.63
C THR A 42 -4.69 -8.36 27.66
N TRP A 43 -4.12 -8.09 28.83
CA TRP A 43 -2.98 -7.18 28.97
C TRP A 43 -1.76 -7.67 28.19
N LEU A 44 -1.43 -8.97 28.30
CA LEU A 44 -0.31 -9.55 27.58
C LEU A 44 -0.55 -9.50 26.06
N ALA A 45 -1.78 -9.76 25.61
CA ALA A 45 -2.15 -9.60 24.21
C ALA A 45 -1.95 -8.16 23.72
N LEU A 46 -2.39 -7.16 24.49
CA LEU A 46 -2.20 -5.75 24.14
C LEU A 46 -0.72 -5.37 24.05
N VAL A 47 0.10 -5.82 24.99
CA VAL A 47 1.56 -5.61 24.97
C VAL A 47 2.19 -6.26 23.74
N LEU A 48 1.81 -7.48 23.40
CA LEU A 48 2.33 -8.19 22.22
C LEU A 48 1.92 -7.50 20.91
N VAL A 49 0.68 -7.02 20.81
CA VAL A 49 0.19 -6.27 19.64
C VAL A 49 0.95 -4.97 19.48
N ILE A 50 1.05 -4.16 20.53
CA ILE A 50 1.76 -2.88 20.49
C ILE A 50 3.25 -3.12 20.20
N GLY A 51 3.86 -4.08 20.88
CA GLY A 51 5.26 -4.44 20.66
C GLY A 51 5.52 -4.92 19.24
N GLY A 52 4.62 -5.72 18.67
CA GLY A 52 4.68 -6.17 17.28
C GLY A 52 4.60 -5.01 16.29
N ILE A 53 3.66 -4.08 16.48
CA ILE A 53 3.52 -2.87 15.63
C ILE A 53 4.80 -2.04 15.67
N VAL A 54 5.33 -1.76 16.86
CA VAL A 54 6.57 -0.99 17.02
C VAL A 54 7.75 -1.70 16.39
N ALA A 55 7.89 -3.02 16.61
CA ALA A 55 8.98 -3.81 16.03
C ALA A 55 8.92 -3.83 14.50
N LEU A 56 7.73 -3.96 13.91
CA LEU A 56 7.54 -3.92 12.47
C LEU A 56 7.88 -2.54 11.88
N ALA A 57 7.38 -1.46 12.51
CA ALA A 57 7.66 -0.10 12.06
C ALA A 57 9.14 0.29 12.19
N ALA A 58 9.78 -0.08 13.30
CA ALA A 58 11.21 0.14 13.47
C ALA A 58 12.02 -0.72 12.50
N GLY A 59 11.66 -1.99 12.34
CA GLY A 59 12.33 -2.92 11.43
C GLY A 59 12.27 -2.45 9.97
N SER A 60 11.12 -1.98 9.51
CA SER A 60 10.98 -1.43 8.15
C SER A 60 11.84 -0.17 7.97
N GLU A 61 11.84 0.75 8.93
CA GLU A 61 12.67 1.96 8.88
C GLU A 61 14.17 1.64 8.84
N LEU A 62 14.64 0.69 9.65
CA LEU A 62 16.03 0.24 9.63
C LEU A 62 16.39 -0.38 8.26
N LEU A 63 15.51 -1.22 7.71
CA LEU A 63 15.73 -1.85 6.40
C LEU A 63 15.82 -0.80 5.29
N VAL A 64 14.88 0.15 5.26
CA VAL A 64 14.86 1.23 4.27
C VAL A 64 16.11 2.07 4.39
N ARG A 65 16.50 2.51 5.60
CA ARG A 65 17.74 3.29 5.80
C ARG A 65 18.99 2.55 5.32
N GLY A 66 19.12 1.26 5.62
CA GLY A 66 20.23 0.45 5.15
C GLY A 66 20.27 0.34 3.63
N ALA A 67 19.11 0.07 3.02
CA ALA A 67 18.99 -0.03 1.56
C ALA A 67 19.24 1.32 0.86
N LEU A 68 18.82 2.45 1.46
CA LEU A 68 19.13 3.80 0.98
C LEU A 68 20.65 4.06 0.95
N GLN A 69 21.38 3.66 1.99
CA GLN A 69 22.84 3.82 2.04
C GLN A 69 23.53 3.02 0.94
N ILE A 70 23.10 1.77 0.73
CA ILE A 70 23.64 0.90 -0.32
C ILE A 70 23.34 1.49 -1.70
N ALA A 71 22.10 1.93 -1.96
CA ALA A 71 21.71 2.51 -3.25
C ALA A 71 22.50 3.78 -3.60
N ARG A 72 22.71 4.66 -2.61
CA ARG A 72 23.54 5.87 -2.77
C ARG A 72 25.00 5.53 -3.05
N ALA A 73 25.56 4.57 -2.33
CA ALA A 73 26.93 4.10 -2.56
C ALA A 73 27.11 3.46 -3.94
N ALA A 74 26.05 2.84 -4.47
CA ALA A 74 26.00 2.28 -5.82
C ALA A 74 25.73 3.33 -6.93
N GLY A 75 25.59 4.62 -6.59
CA GLY A 75 25.37 5.69 -7.56
C GLY A 75 23.94 5.79 -8.10
N VAL A 76 22.96 5.19 -7.44
CA VAL A 76 21.54 5.32 -7.83
C VAL A 76 21.04 6.74 -7.52
N SER A 77 20.29 7.34 -8.43
CA SER A 77 19.77 8.71 -8.24
C SER A 77 18.71 8.79 -7.14
N GLU A 78 18.67 9.92 -6.42
CA GLU A 78 17.66 10.17 -5.37
C GLU A 78 16.23 10.07 -5.91
N SER A 79 16.00 10.41 -7.18
CA SER A 79 14.69 10.26 -7.82
C SER A 79 14.24 8.80 -7.93
N VAL A 80 15.13 7.90 -8.37
CA VAL A 80 14.83 6.46 -8.46
C VAL A 80 14.63 5.88 -7.06
N ILE A 81 15.47 6.28 -6.11
CA ILE A 81 15.37 5.90 -4.71
C ILE A 81 14.01 6.30 -4.10
N GLY A 82 13.59 7.56 -4.30
CA GLY A 82 12.32 8.07 -3.79
C GLY A 82 11.12 7.39 -4.43
N LEU A 83 11.16 7.15 -5.74
CA LEU A 83 10.06 6.53 -6.49
C LEU A 83 9.89 5.03 -6.16
N THR A 84 10.97 4.33 -5.81
CA THR A 84 10.95 2.87 -5.64
C THR A 84 11.16 2.44 -4.20
N LEU A 85 12.30 2.80 -3.63
CA LEU A 85 12.80 2.22 -2.38
C LEU A 85 12.01 2.73 -1.16
N VAL A 86 11.66 4.02 -1.19
CA VAL A 86 10.81 4.64 -0.16
C VAL A 86 9.37 4.13 -0.29
N ALA A 87 8.82 4.08 -1.51
CA ALA A 87 7.46 3.59 -1.76
C ALA A 87 7.30 2.10 -1.40
N PHE A 88 8.31 1.27 -1.66
CA PHE A 88 8.33 -0.11 -1.21
C PHE A 88 8.47 -0.20 0.31
N GLY A 89 9.31 0.66 0.88
CA GLY A 89 9.57 0.76 2.31
C GLY A 89 8.33 0.95 3.18
N THR A 90 7.38 1.78 2.73
CA THR A 90 6.13 2.03 3.46
C THR A 90 5.19 0.85 3.48
N SER A 91 5.34 -0.12 2.57
CA SER A 91 4.48 -1.32 2.48
C SER A 91 5.12 -2.56 3.11
N LEU A 92 6.35 -2.42 3.65
CA LEU A 92 7.08 -3.53 4.26
C LEU A 92 6.39 -4.10 5.51
N PRO A 93 5.88 -3.29 6.45
CA PRO A 93 5.15 -3.82 7.61
C PRO A 93 3.97 -4.68 7.18
N GLU A 94 3.17 -4.22 6.22
CA GLU A 94 1.98 -4.89 5.69
C GLU A 94 2.35 -6.18 4.95
N LEU A 95 3.45 -6.16 4.19
CA LEU A 95 3.97 -7.36 3.53
C LEU A 95 4.41 -8.40 4.59
N ALA A 96 5.11 -7.97 5.62
CA ALA A 96 5.57 -8.85 6.70
C ALA A 96 4.39 -9.47 7.46
N THR A 97 3.36 -8.68 7.83
CA THR A 97 2.17 -9.20 8.51
C THR A 97 1.38 -10.17 7.63
N ALA A 98 1.19 -9.85 6.35
CA ALA A 98 0.50 -10.71 5.40
C ALA A 98 1.23 -12.05 5.17
N ILE A 99 2.55 -12.02 5.01
CA ILE A 99 3.37 -13.23 4.84
C ILE A 99 3.29 -14.10 6.08
N VAL A 100 3.44 -13.53 7.28
CA VAL A 100 3.38 -14.29 8.54
C VAL A 100 1.99 -14.92 8.72
N ALA A 101 0.92 -14.18 8.45
CA ALA A 101 -0.45 -14.69 8.51
C ALA A 101 -0.66 -15.84 7.51
N ALA A 102 -0.18 -15.69 6.27
CA ALA A 102 -0.28 -16.72 5.24
C ALA A 102 0.51 -17.99 5.59
N ILE A 103 1.73 -17.87 6.11
CA ILE A 103 2.58 -19.00 6.55
C ILE A 103 1.91 -19.76 7.70
N ARG A 104 1.20 -19.06 8.60
CA ARG A 104 0.43 -19.66 9.69
C ARG A 104 -0.93 -20.23 9.26
N GLY A 105 -1.26 -20.19 7.97
CA GLY A 105 -2.53 -20.69 7.44
C GLY A 105 -3.72 -19.74 7.65
N HIS A 106 -3.53 -18.57 8.26
CA HIS A 106 -4.55 -17.54 8.47
C HIS A 106 -4.73 -16.70 7.19
N THR A 107 -5.18 -17.35 6.12
CA THR A 107 -5.31 -16.73 4.79
C THR A 107 -6.32 -15.58 4.79
N GLU A 108 -7.39 -15.69 5.56
CA GLU A 108 -8.40 -14.62 5.71
C GLU A 108 -7.82 -13.38 6.39
N VAL A 109 -6.96 -13.56 7.39
CA VAL A 109 -6.25 -12.45 8.06
C VAL A 109 -5.26 -11.79 7.10
N ALA A 110 -4.50 -12.57 6.33
CA ALA A 110 -3.60 -12.04 5.31
C ALA A 110 -4.36 -11.22 4.25
N LEU A 111 -5.53 -11.70 3.83
CA LEU A 111 -6.40 -11.05 2.87
C LEU A 111 -7.00 -9.74 3.41
N GLY A 112 -7.49 -9.79 4.64
CA GLY A 112 -8.02 -8.64 5.37
C GLY A 112 -6.98 -7.54 5.54
N ASN A 113 -5.71 -7.91 5.80
CA ASN A 113 -4.59 -6.95 5.85
C ASN A 113 -4.39 -6.24 4.50
N VAL A 114 -4.32 -6.98 3.39
CA VAL A 114 -4.11 -6.38 2.06
C VAL A 114 -5.27 -5.47 1.65
N LEU A 115 -6.51 -5.94 1.80
CA LEU A 115 -7.70 -5.15 1.45
C LEU A 115 -7.89 -3.94 2.37
N GLY A 116 -7.77 -4.15 3.67
CA GLY A 116 -7.94 -3.13 4.69
C GLY A 116 -6.93 -2.00 4.52
N SER A 117 -5.64 -2.32 4.31
CA SER A 117 -4.60 -1.31 4.11
C SER A 117 -4.80 -0.50 2.82
N ASN A 118 -5.24 -1.13 1.72
CA ASN A 118 -5.54 -0.38 0.49
C ASN A 118 -6.73 0.57 0.66
N ILE A 119 -7.80 0.12 1.31
CA ILE A 119 -8.97 0.95 1.61
C ILE A 119 -8.57 2.09 2.55
N PHE A 120 -7.78 1.82 3.58
CA PHE A 120 -7.29 2.82 4.52
C PHE A 120 -6.38 3.86 3.86
N ASN A 121 -5.44 3.43 3.01
CA ASN A 121 -4.55 4.34 2.28
C ASN A 121 -5.33 5.26 1.34
N LEU A 122 -6.31 4.73 0.62
CA LEU A 122 -7.16 5.55 -0.25
C LEU A 122 -8.05 6.49 0.56
N LEU A 123 -8.82 5.97 1.51
CA LEU A 123 -9.85 6.78 2.17
C LEU A 123 -9.28 7.71 3.23
N LEU A 124 -8.31 7.25 4.04
CA LEU A 124 -7.69 8.07 5.06
C LEU A 124 -6.54 8.90 4.49
N ILE A 125 -5.48 8.29 3.98
CA ILE A 125 -4.25 9.02 3.64
C ILE A 125 -4.52 9.97 2.46
N LEU A 126 -4.97 9.44 1.33
CA LEU A 126 -5.29 10.28 0.16
C LEU A 126 -6.48 11.20 0.45
N GLY A 127 -7.52 10.72 1.14
CA GLY A 127 -8.66 11.54 1.53
C GLY A 127 -8.30 12.72 2.44
N SER A 128 -7.32 12.56 3.34
CA SER A 128 -6.80 13.63 4.20
C SER A 128 -5.88 14.57 3.41
N LEU A 129 -5.02 14.01 2.56
CA LEU A 129 -4.13 14.79 1.71
C LEU A 129 -4.92 15.76 0.81
N LEU A 130 -6.01 15.30 0.18
CA LEU A 130 -6.88 16.13 -0.66
C LEU A 130 -7.64 17.23 0.10
N ILE A 131 -7.80 17.09 1.43
CA ILE A 131 -8.38 18.16 2.26
C ILE A 131 -7.33 19.25 2.53
N LEU A 132 -6.08 18.85 2.76
CA LEU A 132 -5.00 19.75 3.15
C LEU A 132 -4.35 20.44 1.97
N THR A 133 -4.28 19.78 0.81
CA THR A 133 -3.53 20.26 -0.35
C THR A 133 -4.24 19.84 -1.64
N PRO A 134 -4.45 20.76 -2.59
CA PRO A 134 -4.90 20.39 -3.93
C PRO A 134 -3.81 19.59 -4.62
N VAL A 135 -4.02 18.28 -4.74
CA VAL A 135 -3.09 17.37 -5.43
C VAL A 135 -3.39 17.42 -6.93
N ALA A 136 -2.43 17.86 -7.72
CA ALA A 136 -2.46 17.70 -9.17
C ALA A 136 -2.12 16.24 -9.50
N VAL A 137 -3.03 15.54 -10.17
CA VAL A 137 -2.79 14.17 -10.65
C VAL A 137 -2.16 14.26 -12.03
N SER A 138 -1.06 13.56 -12.25
CA SER A 138 -0.39 13.57 -13.55
C SER A 138 -1.23 12.83 -14.61
N PRO A 139 -1.14 13.22 -15.89
CA PRO A 139 -1.86 12.54 -16.97
C PRO A 139 -1.53 11.05 -17.08
N GLU A 140 -0.31 10.65 -16.73
CA GLU A 140 0.15 9.25 -16.74
C GLU A 140 -0.63 8.40 -15.74
N VAL A 141 -0.83 8.93 -14.51
CA VAL A 141 -1.60 8.25 -13.47
C VAL A 141 -3.07 8.07 -13.91
N LEU A 142 -3.65 9.09 -14.53
CA LEU A 142 -5.04 9.05 -15.04
C LEU A 142 -5.20 8.15 -16.28
N GLY A 143 -4.19 8.09 -17.14
CA GLY A 143 -4.24 7.36 -18.41
C GLY A 143 -3.91 5.87 -18.29
N PHE A 144 -3.09 5.47 -17.32
CA PHE A 144 -2.56 4.12 -17.23
C PHE A 144 -2.68 3.50 -15.84
N ASP A 145 -2.11 4.14 -14.81
CA ASP A 145 -1.96 3.53 -13.48
C ASP A 145 -3.30 3.20 -12.84
N ILE A 146 -4.26 4.14 -12.88
CA ILE A 146 -5.60 3.94 -12.32
C ILE A 146 -6.33 2.77 -13.01
N TRP A 147 -6.18 2.62 -14.33
CA TRP A 147 -6.84 1.56 -15.08
C TRP A 147 -6.23 0.19 -14.78
N ILE A 148 -4.92 0.10 -14.63
CA ILE A 148 -4.26 -1.14 -14.21
C ILE A 148 -4.63 -1.51 -12.79
N LEU A 149 -4.64 -0.55 -11.87
CA LEU A 149 -5.06 -0.77 -10.49
C LEU A 149 -6.53 -1.21 -10.42
N ALA A 150 -7.40 -0.61 -11.23
CA ALA A 150 -8.80 -1.02 -11.35
C ALA A 150 -8.92 -2.45 -11.90
N ALA A 151 -8.18 -2.78 -12.97
CA ALA A 151 -8.17 -4.13 -13.54
C ALA A 151 -7.64 -5.18 -12.54
N ALA A 152 -6.54 -4.88 -11.84
CA ALA A 152 -5.98 -5.75 -10.81
C ALA A 152 -6.99 -6.00 -9.68
N THR A 153 -7.70 -4.95 -9.24
CA THR A 153 -8.77 -5.06 -8.23
C THR A 153 -9.95 -5.89 -8.76
N LEU A 154 -10.35 -5.67 -10.01
CA LEU A 154 -11.44 -6.40 -10.66
C LEU A 154 -11.12 -7.89 -10.86
N ILE A 155 -9.84 -8.25 -10.99
CA ILE A 155 -9.38 -9.64 -11.03
C ILE A 155 -9.30 -10.22 -9.60
N ALA A 156 -8.83 -9.43 -8.63
CA ALA A 156 -8.70 -9.86 -7.25
C ALA A 156 -10.04 -10.17 -6.59
N VAL A 157 -11.05 -9.31 -6.77
CA VAL A 157 -12.35 -9.45 -6.10
C VAL A 157 -13.05 -10.78 -6.42
N PRO A 158 -13.21 -11.22 -7.68
CA PRO A 158 -13.78 -12.54 -7.98
C PRO A 158 -12.94 -13.70 -7.42
N VAL A 159 -11.61 -13.62 -7.48
CA VAL A 159 -10.73 -14.66 -6.91
C VAL A 159 -10.97 -14.80 -5.41
N MET A 160 -11.21 -13.68 -4.71
CA MET A 160 -11.56 -13.66 -3.29
C MET A 160 -12.97 -14.19 -3.02
N LEU A 161 -13.96 -13.77 -3.82
CA LEU A 161 -15.38 -14.11 -3.61
C LEU A 161 -15.73 -15.56 -3.98
N ILE A 162 -14.99 -16.17 -4.91
CA ILE A 162 -15.26 -17.55 -5.37
C ILE A 162 -14.83 -18.60 -4.31
N GLY A 163 -14.27 -18.18 -3.17
CA GLY A 163 -14.01 -19.06 -2.01
C GLY A 163 -12.97 -20.15 -2.26
N LYS A 164 -12.34 -20.17 -3.44
CA LYS A 164 -11.18 -21.02 -3.71
C LYS A 164 -10.00 -20.37 -3.01
N ARG A 165 -9.50 -21.00 -1.94
CA ARG A 165 -8.25 -20.66 -1.24
C ARG A 165 -7.26 -20.09 -2.25
N MET A 166 -6.76 -18.86 -2.05
CA MET A 166 -5.75 -18.26 -2.91
C MET A 166 -4.56 -19.22 -3.00
N GLY A 167 -4.54 -20.00 -4.07
CA GLY A 167 -3.58 -21.06 -4.27
C GLY A 167 -2.29 -20.51 -4.87
N ARG A 168 -1.32 -21.40 -5.03
CA ARG A 168 -0.03 -21.08 -5.65
C ARG A 168 -0.19 -20.49 -7.05
N VAL A 169 -1.20 -20.92 -7.81
CA VAL A 169 -1.47 -20.42 -9.17
C VAL A 169 -1.95 -18.97 -9.15
N SER A 170 -2.97 -18.64 -8.35
CA SER A 170 -3.44 -17.25 -8.24
C SER A 170 -2.35 -16.31 -7.72
N GLY A 171 -1.57 -16.77 -6.72
CA GLY A 171 -0.42 -16.01 -6.22
C GLY A 171 0.65 -15.77 -7.29
N ALA A 172 1.00 -16.78 -8.07
CA ALA A 172 1.96 -16.65 -9.17
C ALA A 172 1.46 -15.70 -10.26
N VAL A 173 0.16 -15.71 -10.58
CA VAL A 173 -0.45 -14.76 -11.52
C VAL A 173 -0.33 -13.32 -10.99
N PHE A 174 -0.66 -13.06 -9.72
CA PHE A 174 -0.52 -11.72 -9.15
C PHE A 174 0.93 -11.23 -9.10
N ILE A 175 1.88 -12.12 -8.79
CA ILE A 175 3.32 -11.77 -8.85
C ILE A 175 3.74 -11.46 -10.28
N ALA A 176 3.32 -12.27 -11.27
CA ALA A 176 3.64 -12.03 -12.67
C ALA A 176 3.06 -10.69 -13.17
N LEU A 177 1.81 -10.38 -12.80
CA LEU A 177 1.18 -9.09 -13.11
C LEU A 177 1.92 -7.92 -12.45
N TYR A 178 2.34 -8.07 -11.19
CA TYR A 178 3.11 -7.04 -10.48
C TYR A 178 4.48 -6.80 -11.12
N VAL A 179 5.21 -7.86 -11.49
CA VAL A 179 6.50 -7.75 -12.20
C VAL A 179 6.30 -7.11 -13.57
N ALA A 180 5.27 -7.50 -14.32
CA ALA A 180 4.95 -6.89 -15.60
C ALA A 180 4.62 -5.39 -15.45
N PHE A 181 3.85 -5.02 -14.41
CA PHE A 181 3.56 -3.63 -14.11
C PHE A 181 4.82 -2.81 -13.83
N ILE A 182 5.71 -3.31 -12.95
CA ILE A 182 6.99 -2.63 -12.68
C ILE A 182 7.80 -2.51 -13.96
N TRP A 183 7.88 -3.57 -14.77
CA TRP A 183 8.66 -3.58 -16.00
C TRP A 183 8.19 -2.52 -16.99
N ILE A 184 6.88 -2.40 -17.21
CA ILE A 184 6.29 -1.39 -18.10
C ILE A 184 6.55 0.02 -17.57
N GLN A 185 6.45 0.23 -16.26
CA GLN A 185 6.69 1.53 -15.63
C GLN A 185 8.18 1.92 -15.55
N PHE A 186 9.11 0.98 -15.72
CA PHE A 186 10.55 1.26 -15.67
C PHE A 186 11.12 1.81 -16.97
N GLU A 187 10.28 2.07 -17.98
CA GLU A 187 10.64 3.01 -19.05
C GLU A 187 10.91 4.38 -18.39
N PRO A 188 12.10 4.98 -18.58
CA PRO A 188 12.54 6.11 -17.77
C PRO A 188 11.56 7.28 -17.88
N GLN A 189 10.70 7.41 -16.86
CA GLN A 189 9.89 8.59 -16.63
C GLN A 189 10.85 9.78 -16.58
N LYS A 190 10.76 10.66 -17.58
CA LYS A 190 11.43 11.96 -17.53
C LYS A 190 11.01 12.61 -16.21
N PRO A 191 11.95 13.00 -15.33
CA PRO A 191 11.57 13.54 -14.03
C PRO A 191 10.62 14.73 -14.23
N ALA A 192 9.46 14.73 -13.57
CA ALA A 192 8.53 15.88 -13.59
C ALA A 192 9.20 17.20 -13.12
N VAL A 193 10.30 17.08 -12.36
CA VAL A 193 11.17 18.21 -11.98
C VAL A 193 11.97 18.74 -13.20
N ALA A 194 12.42 17.88 -14.10
CA ALA A 194 13.11 18.31 -15.32
C ALA A 194 12.14 19.05 -16.26
N GLU A 195 10.90 18.57 -16.37
CA GLU A 195 9.89 19.18 -17.23
C GLU A 195 9.41 20.54 -16.69
N SER A 196 9.29 20.70 -15.37
CA SER A 196 8.99 22.00 -14.75
C SER A 196 10.14 23.00 -14.86
N LEU A 197 11.41 22.55 -14.75
CA LEU A 197 12.58 23.41 -14.98
C LEU A 197 12.76 23.80 -16.46
N GLU A 198 12.47 22.88 -17.39
CA GLU A 198 12.45 23.17 -18.83
C GLU A 198 11.33 24.16 -19.17
N SER A 199 10.12 23.98 -18.63
CA SER A 199 9.02 24.93 -18.81
C SER A 199 9.34 26.31 -18.23
N GLU A 200 9.91 26.37 -17.02
CA GLU A 200 10.23 27.64 -16.35
C GLU A 200 11.38 28.38 -17.03
N SER A 201 12.39 27.65 -17.54
CA SER A 201 13.50 28.23 -18.32
C SER A 201 13.04 28.75 -19.68
N SER A 202 12.19 27.99 -20.39
CA SER A 202 11.58 28.42 -21.66
C SER A 202 10.71 29.66 -21.47
N ASN A 203 9.93 29.72 -20.38
CA ASN A 203 9.09 30.87 -20.05
C ASN A 203 9.92 32.10 -19.68
N ARG A 204 11.02 31.94 -18.92
CA ARG A 204 11.96 33.04 -18.62
C ARG A 204 12.66 33.58 -19.87
N GLN A 205 13.01 32.70 -20.81
CA GLN A 205 13.65 33.09 -22.06
C GLN A 205 12.67 33.84 -22.98
N ALA A 206 11.40 33.42 -23.03
CA ALA A 206 10.34 34.14 -23.73
C ALA A 206 10.10 35.54 -23.14
N LEU A 207 10.09 35.67 -21.81
CA LEU A 207 9.93 36.96 -21.12
C LEU A 207 11.13 37.91 -21.34
N SER A 208 12.35 37.37 -21.39
CA SER A 208 13.57 38.14 -21.70
C SER A 208 13.60 38.70 -23.13
N LEU A 209 12.97 38.02 -24.09
CA LEU A 209 12.88 38.47 -25.48
C LEU A 209 11.69 39.42 -25.71
N ALA A 210 10.71 39.40 -24.82
CA ALA A 210 9.51 40.25 -24.86
C ALA A 210 9.67 41.60 -24.14
N SER A 211 10.79 41.85 -23.44
CA SER A 211 11.11 43.15 -22.85
C SER A 211 12.15 43.92 -23.70
N PRO A 212 11.73 44.75 -24.67
CA PRO A 212 12.62 45.74 -25.25
C PRO A 212 12.72 46.95 -24.32
N GLY A 213 13.88 47.12 -23.67
CA GLY A 213 14.33 48.40 -23.07
C GLY A 213 13.70 48.76 -21.73
#